data_AF-A0AAJ3DA35-F1
#
_entry.id   AF-A0AAJ3DA35-F1
#
_cell.length_a   1.000
_cell.length_b   1.000
_cell.length_c   1.000
_cell.angle_alpha   90.00
_cell.angle_beta   90.00
_cell.angle_gamma   90.00
#
_symmetry.space_group_name_H-M   'P 1'
#
loop_
_entity.id
_entity.type
_entity.pdbx_description
1 polymer ?
#
loop_
_entity_poly.entity_id
_entity_poly.type
_entity_poly.pdbx_seq_one_letter_code
_entity_poly.pdbx_strand_id
1 'polypeptide(L)'
;MEFKKSAIVLGAIAAVAGLGLMASHAHAAGTEFGITNARANKDVDTYVHKTFANQVKAYHKVAPSLWPKNKNVNQYAIVNGVDDKKFWMVTPTGKVSDMTKKEALSYDIDPQPISGWFMAFNAHGKSGAFMAVTNEELHDTKRLVRYPHLGTYDLFITYAHEMFHATEQEGWASPKKHYNAEQNEFMKHTDARRIRLQLQEQLMAAYTNKSEKSLAQALATYRYYKENYEKDYKATFEDDRMEGTAYYYEIRSSLFAGYPDKVKTMKQNDAAVRTLFKQNRLAYLDSGAYAETYNVGALASFVIDWQADKQGVSRDTWKKAMDSAKTNPMDYLDKHAKIFYIPPYKATMTDAEYKTMYKKITNYKNLAE
;
A
#
# COMPACT_ATOMS: atom_id res chain seq x y z
N MET A 1 -40.84 -65.12 -37.09
CA MET A 1 -41.40 -64.16 -36.12
C MET A 1 -40.34 -63.09 -35.91
N GLU A 2 -40.42 -62.02 -36.69
CA GLU A 2 -40.94 -60.69 -36.28
C GLU A 2 -39.79 -59.79 -35.80
N PHE A 3 -39.40 -58.80 -36.61
CA PHE A 3 -39.69 -57.35 -36.45
C PHE A 3 -38.62 -56.67 -35.58
N LYS A 4 -38.18 -55.42 -35.73
CA LYS A 4 -38.37 -54.29 -36.67
C LYS A 4 -37.39 -53.20 -36.17
N LYS A 5 -36.96 -52.31 -37.09
CA LYS A 5 -36.83 -50.85 -36.97
C LYS A 5 -35.98 -50.16 -35.86
N SER A 6 -35.16 -49.25 -36.37
CA SER A 6 -34.73 -47.95 -35.86
C SER A 6 -35.70 -47.22 -34.92
N ALA A 7 -35.18 -46.47 -33.95
CA ALA A 7 -35.62 -45.10 -33.62
C ALA A 7 -34.64 -44.38 -32.67
N ILE A 8 -34.43 -43.09 -32.99
CA ILE A 8 -33.68 -42.05 -32.30
C ILE A 8 -34.44 -41.56 -31.06
N VAL A 9 -33.79 -41.23 -29.94
CA VAL A 9 -34.23 -40.14 -29.04
C VAL A 9 -33.03 -39.45 -28.37
N LEU A 10 -33.11 -38.12 -28.36
CA LEU A 10 -32.27 -37.10 -27.74
C LEU A 10 -32.00 -37.27 -26.22
N GLY A 11 -30.86 -36.69 -25.80
CA GLY A 11 -30.84 -35.77 -24.66
C GLY A 11 -30.13 -36.25 -23.40
N ALA A 12 -28.96 -35.68 -23.10
CA ALA A 12 -28.68 -35.03 -21.82
C ALA A 12 -27.24 -34.49 -21.77
N ILE A 13 -27.16 -33.24 -21.37
CA ILE A 13 -26.02 -32.37 -21.10
C ILE A 13 -24.99 -33.06 -20.20
N ALA A 14 -23.72 -33.10 -20.63
CA ALA A 14 -22.60 -33.45 -19.77
C ALA A 14 -22.40 -32.35 -18.73
N ALA A 15 -22.87 -32.60 -17.50
CA ALA A 15 -22.54 -31.79 -16.34
C ALA A 15 -21.04 -31.95 -16.04
N VAL A 16 -20.31 -30.84 -16.18
CA VAL A 16 -18.94 -30.68 -15.69
C VAL A 16 -19.01 -30.75 -14.16
N ALA A 17 -18.60 -31.90 -13.62
CA ALA A 17 -18.39 -32.05 -12.19
C ALA A 17 -17.22 -31.15 -11.77
N GLY A 18 -17.56 -30.00 -11.18
CA GLY A 18 -16.65 -29.19 -10.38
C GLY A 18 -16.23 -30.00 -9.16
N LEU A 19 -14.96 -30.35 -9.11
CA LEU A 19 -14.31 -30.87 -7.91
C LEU A 19 -13.40 -29.77 -7.36
N GLY A 20 -13.69 -29.41 -6.12
CA GLY A 20 -13.14 -28.25 -5.43
C GLY A 20 -11.63 -28.31 -5.26
N LEU A 21 -11.00 -27.19 -5.61
CA LEU A 21 -9.76 -26.78 -4.97
C LEU A 21 -10.09 -26.23 -3.59
N MET A 22 -10.32 -27.15 -2.64
CA MET A 22 -10.07 -26.87 -1.23
C MET A 22 -8.57 -26.62 -1.10
N ALA A 23 -8.20 -25.37 -0.86
CA ALA A 23 -6.85 -24.97 -0.57
C ALA A 23 -6.35 -25.73 0.66
N SER A 24 -5.50 -26.75 0.43
CA SER A 24 -4.68 -27.34 1.46
C SER A 24 -3.72 -26.28 1.98
N HIS A 25 -4.10 -25.66 3.10
CA HIS A 25 -3.22 -24.80 3.87
C HIS A 25 -2.17 -25.71 4.52
N ALA A 26 -1.07 -25.92 3.80
CA ALA A 26 0.13 -26.47 4.42
C ALA A 26 0.58 -25.47 5.49
N HIS A 27 0.43 -25.86 6.77
CA HIS A 27 1.05 -25.18 7.90
C HIS A 27 2.57 -25.25 7.78
N ALA A 28 3.15 -24.39 6.96
CA ALA A 28 4.46 -23.86 7.26
C ALA A 28 4.31 -22.99 8.51
N ALA A 29 5.27 -23.03 9.43
CA ALA A 29 5.39 -22.08 10.54
C ALA A 29 5.73 -20.66 10.03
N GLY A 30 4.95 -20.17 9.08
CA GLY A 30 5.03 -18.86 8.47
C GLY A 30 4.17 -17.89 9.26
N THR A 31 4.74 -16.75 9.61
CA THR A 31 4.03 -15.65 10.22
C THR A 31 2.91 -15.20 9.29
N GLU A 32 1.64 -15.47 9.63
CA GLU A 32 0.52 -14.86 8.93
C GLU A 32 0.43 -13.38 9.30
N PHE A 33 0.27 -12.55 8.27
CA PHE A 33 0.03 -11.12 8.37
C PHE A 33 -1.33 -10.80 7.75
N GLY A 34 -2.05 -9.89 8.40
CA GLY A 34 -3.46 -9.66 8.15
C GLY A 34 -4.29 -10.12 9.33
N ILE A 35 -5.58 -9.81 9.27
CA ILE A 35 -6.49 -10.10 10.37
C ILE A 35 -6.98 -11.54 10.24
N THR A 36 -6.41 -12.44 11.04
CA THR A 36 -6.86 -13.85 11.12
C THR A 36 -8.02 -14.05 12.10
N ASN A 37 -8.23 -13.09 13.01
CA ASN A 37 -9.43 -12.94 13.85
C ASN A 37 -9.60 -11.44 14.09
N ALA A 38 -10.72 -10.84 13.65
CA ALA A 38 -10.99 -9.41 13.84
C ALA A 38 -10.91 -9.06 15.33
N ARG A 39 -9.79 -8.46 15.74
CA ARG A 39 -9.69 -7.76 17.02
C ARG A 39 -10.33 -6.40 16.85
N ALA A 40 -11.64 -6.39 16.65
CA ALA A 40 -12.40 -5.16 16.77
C ALA A 40 -12.28 -4.72 18.22
N ASN A 41 -11.58 -3.60 18.45
CA ASN A 41 -11.80 -2.88 19.69
C ASN A 41 -13.27 -2.48 19.71
N LYS A 42 -13.90 -2.59 20.88
CA LYS A 42 -15.36 -2.44 20.99
C LYS A 42 -15.83 -1.00 20.69
N ASP A 43 -14.95 -0.03 20.94
CA ASP A 43 -15.19 1.40 20.87
C ASP A 43 -13.90 2.18 20.54
N VAL A 44 -14.06 3.43 20.11
CA VAL A 44 -12.95 4.34 19.76
C VAL A 44 -12.00 4.59 20.92
N ASP A 45 -12.53 4.83 22.12
CA ASP A 45 -11.71 5.06 23.31
C ASP A 45 -10.71 3.90 23.54
N THR A 46 -11.20 2.66 23.53
CA THR A 46 -10.39 1.45 23.67
C THR A 46 -9.38 1.33 22.55
N TYR A 47 -9.77 1.62 21.30
CA TYR A 47 -8.85 1.59 20.16
C TYR A 47 -7.71 2.58 20.31
N VAL A 48 -8.01 3.83 20.66
CA VAL A 48 -7.01 4.88 20.85
C VAL A 48 -6.04 4.49 21.96
N HIS A 49 -6.56 4.08 23.12
CA HIS A 49 -5.73 3.78 24.30
C HIS A 49 -4.91 2.49 24.18
N LYS A 50 -5.43 1.45 23.51
CA LYS A 50 -4.77 0.14 23.50
C LYS A 50 -4.04 -0.18 22.20
N THR A 51 -4.59 0.20 21.06
CA THR A 51 -4.05 -0.18 19.76
C THR A 51 -3.25 0.95 19.15
N PHE A 52 -3.90 2.07 18.87
CA PHE A 52 -3.28 3.17 18.15
C PHE A 52 -2.11 3.79 18.93
N ALA A 53 -2.25 4.02 20.23
CA ALA A 53 -1.16 4.53 21.06
C ALA A 53 0.07 3.61 21.09
N ASN A 54 -0.14 2.29 21.08
CA ASN A 54 0.95 1.33 21.00
C ASN A 54 1.61 1.32 19.61
N GLN A 55 0.83 1.48 18.54
CA GLN A 55 1.35 1.61 17.18
C GLN A 55 2.22 2.86 17.03
N VAL A 56 1.74 4.02 17.48
CA VAL A 56 2.51 5.28 17.51
C VAL A 56 3.82 5.11 18.28
N LYS A 57 3.76 4.50 19.47
CA LYS A 57 4.95 4.20 20.28
C LYS A 57 5.95 3.28 19.58
N ALA A 58 5.46 2.20 18.99
CA ALA A 58 6.31 1.22 18.31
C ALA A 58 6.98 1.84 17.07
N TYR A 59 6.21 2.61 16.30
CA TYR A 59 6.68 3.36 15.15
C TYR A 59 7.80 4.33 15.51
N HIS A 60 7.62 5.21 16.50
CA HIS A 60 8.63 6.23 16.83
C HIS A 60 9.95 5.66 17.35
N LYS A 61 9.97 4.41 17.85
CA LYS A 61 11.22 3.71 18.18
C LYS A 61 12.05 3.35 16.95
N VAL A 62 11.41 3.11 15.81
CA VAL A 62 12.07 2.66 14.57
C VAL A 62 12.15 3.75 13.50
N ALA A 63 11.28 4.77 13.57
CA ALA A 63 11.16 5.84 12.59
C ALA A 63 12.49 6.49 12.19
N PRO A 64 13.46 6.77 13.10
CA PRO A 64 14.76 7.34 12.71
C PRO A 64 15.55 6.49 11.72
N SER A 65 15.26 5.19 11.61
CA SER A 65 15.95 4.24 10.72
C SER A 65 15.21 3.95 9.42
N LEU A 66 13.97 4.43 9.26
CA LEU A 66 13.14 4.10 8.09
C LEU A 66 13.50 4.96 6.87
N TRP A 67 13.96 6.20 7.09
CA TRP A 67 14.36 7.14 6.04
C TRP A 67 15.62 7.92 6.44
N PRO A 68 16.53 8.27 5.51
CA PRO A 68 17.74 9.03 5.83
C PRO A 68 17.39 10.39 6.43
N LYS A 69 17.89 10.67 7.65
CA LYS A 69 17.59 11.90 8.40
C LYS A 69 16.08 12.14 8.58
N ASN A 70 15.30 11.06 8.71
CA ASN A 70 13.85 11.12 8.79
C ASN A 70 13.35 12.21 9.77
N LYS A 71 12.60 13.18 9.24
CA LYS A 71 11.97 14.25 10.03
C LYS A 71 10.65 13.81 10.68
N ASN A 72 10.06 12.72 10.18
CA ASN A 72 8.87 12.10 10.77
C ASN A 72 9.26 11.28 12.02
N VAL A 73 9.69 11.98 13.07
CA VAL A 73 10.07 11.43 14.38
C VAL A 73 9.51 12.33 15.47
N ASN A 74 9.20 11.77 16.64
CA ASN A 74 8.66 12.52 17.79
C ASN A 74 7.35 13.29 17.50
N GLN A 75 6.56 12.79 16.55
CA GLN A 75 5.29 13.36 16.15
C GLN A 75 4.14 12.88 17.07
N TYR A 76 3.28 13.81 17.47
CA TYR A 76 2.08 13.55 18.25
C TYR A 76 0.92 13.13 17.34
N ALA A 77 -0.13 12.56 17.92
CA ALA A 77 -1.41 12.40 17.23
C ALA A 77 -2.53 12.98 18.09
N ILE A 78 -3.40 13.77 17.48
CA ILE A 78 -4.66 14.22 18.07
C ILE A 78 -5.77 13.45 17.35
N VAL A 79 -6.57 12.69 18.10
CA VAL A 79 -7.65 11.88 17.55
C VAL A 79 -8.98 12.45 17.99
N ASN A 80 -9.87 12.76 17.05
CA ASN A 80 -11.27 13.07 17.32
C ASN A 80 -12.11 11.79 17.17
N GLY A 81 -12.66 11.30 18.28
CA GLY A 81 -13.74 10.31 18.25
C GLY A 81 -15.04 11.01 17.90
N VAL A 82 -15.49 10.83 16.66
CA VAL A 82 -16.64 11.57 16.10
C VAL A 82 -17.91 11.28 16.90
N ASP A 83 -18.19 10.00 17.14
CA ASP A 83 -19.39 9.56 17.85
C ASP A 83 -19.35 9.89 19.34
N ASP A 84 -18.16 9.78 19.94
CA ASP A 84 -17.93 10.04 21.36
C ASP A 84 -17.84 11.54 21.68
N LYS A 85 -17.71 12.39 20.66
CA LYS A 85 -17.46 13.85 20.76
C LYS A 85 -16.27 14.17 21.67
N LYS A 86 -15.25 13.31 21.63
CA LYS A 86 -14.04 13.40 22.44
C LYS A 86 -12.81 13.64 21.57
N PHE A 87 -11.78 14.18 22.23
CA PHE A 87 -10.45 14.32 21.67
C PHE A 87 -9.44 13.66 22.59
N TRP A 88 -8.44 13.01 21.99
CA TRP A 88 -7.31 12.44 22.71
C TRP A 88 -6.01 12.91 22.08
N MET A 89 -5.03 13.25 22.89
CA MET A 89 -3.64 13.43 22.46
C MET A 89 -2.84 12.18 22.80
N VAL A 90 -2.22 11.61 21.77
CA VAL A 90 -1.27 10.51 21.86
C VAL A 90 0.14 11.07 21.67
N THR A 91 1.00 10.86 22.67
CA THR A 91 2.41 11.25 22.60
C THR A 91 3.22 10.26 21.77
N PRO A 92 4.42 10.63 21.28
CA PRO A 92 5.33 9.71 20.61
C PRO A 92 5.72 8.48 21.44
N THR A 93 5.57 8.55 22.76
CA THR A 93 5.85 7.46 23.70
C THR A 93 4.66 6.54 23.97
N GLY A 94 3.50 6.82 23.37
CA GLY A 94 2.25 6.08 23.52
C GLY A 94 1.44 6.43 24.77
N LYS A 95 1.77 7.51 25.48
CA LYS A 95 0.87 8.05 26.51
C LYS A 95 -0.32 8.75 25.87
N VAL A 96 -1.52 8.49 26.39
CA VAL A 96 -2.77 9.11 25.94
C VAL A 96 -3.28 10.05 27.03
N SER A 97 -3.78 11.21 26.63
CA SER A 97 -4.48 12.15 27.51
C SER A 97 -5.73 12.68 26.82
N ASP A 98 -6.83 12.79 27.56
CA ASP A 98 -8.02 13.48 27.09
C ASP A 98 -7.72 14.94 26.77
N MET A 99 -8.44 15.49 25.79
CA MET A 99 -8.44 16.91 25.46
C MET A 99 -9.86 17.45 25.48
N THR A 100 -10.02 18.64 26.04
CA THR A 100 -11.24 19.43 25.89
C THR A 100 -11.32 20.01 24.48
N LYS A 101 -12.53 20.36 24.02
CA LYS A 101 -12.72 21.09 22.76
C LYS A 101 -11.91 22.39 22.72
N LYS A 102 -11.82 23.11 23.84
CA LYS A 102 -11.04 24.35 23.94
C LYS A 102 -9.55 24.10 23.70
N GLU A 103 -9.02 23.01 24.24
CA GLU A 103 -7.63 22.62 23.98
C GLU A 103 -7.43 22.23 22.52
N ALA A 104 -8.31 21.41 21.92
CA ALA A 104 -8.22 21.07 20.50
C ALA A 104 -8.22 22.32 19.60
N LEU A 105 -9.14 23.25 19.84
CA LEU A 105 -9.21 24.53 19.11
C LEU A 105 -7.93 25.37 19.25
N SER A 106 -7.18 25.23 20.35
CA SER A 106 -5.90 25.95 20.49
C SER A 106 -4.81 25.43 19.55
N TYR A 107 -4.97 24.25 18.96
CA TYR A 107 -4.12 23.70 17.90
C TYR A 107 -4.74 23.95 16.51
N ASP A 108 -5.71 24.85 16.38
CA ASP A 108 -6.50 25.09 15.17
C ASP A 108 -7.26 23.85 14.66
N ILE A 109 -7.67 22.98 15.59
CA ILE A 109 -8.39 21.73 15.29
C ILE A 109 -9.86 21.87 15.68
N ASP A 110 -10.72 21.80 14.66
CA ASP A 110 -12.15 21.69 14.81
C ASP A 110 -12.62 20.23 14.81
N PRO A 111 -13.71 19.90 15.55
CA PRO A 111 -14.36 18.60 15.47
C PRO A 111 -14.79 18.28 14.04
N GLN A 112 -14.47 17.08 13.57
CA GLN A 112 -14.82 16.66 12.22
C GLN A 112 -16.09 15.81 12.23
N PRO A 113 -16.92 15.92 11.18
CA PRO A 113 -18.19 15.21 11.12
C PRO A 113 -18.05 13.76 10.64
N ILE A 114 -16.89 13.38 10.09
CA ILE A 114 -16.66 12.07 9.45
C ILE A 114 -15.25 11.56 9.77
N SER A 115 -15.03 10.27 9.53
CA SER A 115 -13.73 9.62 9.52
C SER A 115 -12.85 10.05 8.34
N GLY A 116 -11.54 9.74 8.43
CA GLY A 116 -10.60 9.86 7.29
C GLY A 116 -10.04 11.26 7.06
N TRP A 117 -10.34 12.22 7.96
CA TRP A 117 -9.68 13.51 7.96
C TRP A 117 -8.22 13.38 8.40
N PHE A 118 -7.36 14.14 7.75
CA PHE A 118 -5.97 14.37 8.15
C PHE A 118 -5.67 15.86 8.14
N MET A 119 -4.92 16.31 9.14
CA MET A 119 -4.28 17.63 9.14
C MET A 119 -2.96 17.55 9.91
N ALA A 120 -1.87 18.02 9.33
CA ALA A 120 -0.64 18.23 10.07
C ALA A 120 -0.78 19.48 10.95
N PHE A 121 -0.35 19.41 12.21
CA PHE A 121 -0.32 20.56 13.12
C PHE A 121 1.09 20.83 13.62
N ASN A 122 1.36 22.10 13.93
CA ASN A 122 2.55 22.54 14.63
C ASN A 122 2.18 23.74 15.53
N ALA A 123 1.91 23.48 16.81
CA ALA A 123 1.50 24.49 17.77
C ALA A 123 1.95 24.10 19.18
N HIS A 124 2.14 25.10 20.05
CA HIS A 124 2.51 24.89 21.46
C HIS A 124 3.76 24.03 21.66
N GLY A 125 4.73 24.11 20.74
CA GLY A 125 5.95 23.30 20.79
C GLY A 125 5.75 21.81 20.49
N LYS A 126 4.59 21.42 19.92
CA LYS A 126 4.28 20.07 19.48
C LYS A 126 3.92 20.08 18.00
N SER A 127 4.41 19.09 17.28
CA SER A 127 3.99 18.80 15.90
C SER A 127 3.40 17.40 15.80
N GLY A 128 2.50 17.18 14.85
CA GLY A 128 1.85 15.89 14.70
C GLY A 128 0.72 15.87 13.69
N ALA A 129 -0.08 14.82 13.74
CA ALA A 129 -1.27 14.65 12.92
C ALA A 129 -2.54 14.81 13.75
N PHE A 130 -3.51 15.51 13.20
CA PHE A 130 -4.90 15.42 13.61
C PHE A 130 -5.66 14.46 12.69
N MET A 131 -6.43 13.55 13.28
CA MET A 131 -7.27 12.60 12.55
C MET A 131 -8.61 12.38 13.25
N ALA A 132 -9.61 11.92 12.49
CA ALA A 132 -10.94 11.61 13.00
C ALA A 132 -11.33 10.16 12.71
N VAL A 133 -12.04 9.54 13.66
CA VAL A 133 -12.50 8.14 13.57
C VAL A 133 -13.89 7.98 14.18
N THR A 134 -14.74 7.17 13.53
CA THR A 134 -16.05 6.75 14.00
C THR A 134 -16.00 5.33 14.57
N ASN A 135 -16.97 4.96 15.40
CA ASN A 135 -17.16 3.57 15.83
C ASN A 135 -17.48 2.67 14.64
N GLU A 136 -18.23 3.16 13.65
CA GLU A 136 -18.54 2.39 12.43
C GLU A 136 -17.26 1.94 11.72
N GLU A 137 -16.28 2.84 11.57
CA GLU A 137 -15.00 2.51 10.93
C GLU A 137 -14.23 1.43 11.71
N LEU A 138 -14.36 1.41 13.04
CA LEU A 138 -13.82 0.34 13.90
C LEU A 138 -14.59 -0.98 13.82
N HIS A 139 -15.72 -1.05 13.14
CA HIS A 139 -16.45 -2.30 12.91
C HIS A 139 -16.48 -2.68 11.44
N ASP A 140 -15.92 -1.86 10.57
CA ASP A 140 -15.77 -2.10 9.14
C ASP A 140 -14.67 -3.14 8.87
N THR A 141 -15.01 -4.40 9.13
CA THR A 141 -14.16 -5.57 8.85
C THR A 141 -13.76 -5.66 7.38
N LYS A 142 -14.48 -4.99 6.51
CA LYS A 142 -14.23 -5.00 5.09
C LYS A 142 -13.07 -4.07 4.72
N ARG A 143 -12.99 -2.87 5.32
CA ARG A 143 -11.81 -1.98 5.19
C ARG A 143 -10.54 -2.66 5.71
N LEU A 144 -10.64 -3.48 6.75
CA LEU A 144 -9.50 -4.21 7.29
C LEU A 144 -8.84 -5.16 6.27
N VAL A 145 -9.63 -5.73 5.36
CA VAL A 145 -9.12 -6.60 4.29
C VAL A 145 -8.22 -5.82 3.33
N ARG A 146 -8.46 -4.51 3.13
CA ARG A 146 -7.62 -3.67 2.26
C ARG A 146 -6.21 -3.43 2.81
N TYR A 147 -6.02 -3.53 4.13
CA TYR A 147 -4.78 -3.16 4.80
C TYR A 147 -4.17 -4.27 5.66
N PRO A 148 -3.80 -5.41 5.03
CA PRO A 148 -3.32 -6.58 5.77
C PRO A 148 -1.98 -6.32 6.50
N HIS A 149 -1.23 -5.30 6.09
CA HIS A 149 0.06 -4.94 6.68
C HIS A 149 -0.04 -4.26 8.06
N LEU A 150 -1.23 -3.80 8.48
CA LEU A 150 -1.42 -3.15 9.79
C LEU A 150 -2.03 -4.11 10.82
N GLY A 151 -2.87 -5.05 10.37
CA GLY A 151 -3.58 -5.99 11.25
C GLY A 151 -4.70 -5.37 12.09
N THR A 152 -5.07 -4.12 11.82
CA THR A 152 -6.15 -3.35 12.48
C THR A 152 -6.52 -2.12 11.64
N TYR A 153 -7.33 -1.21 12.18
CA TYR A 153 -7.97 -0.07 11.50
C TYR A 153 -7.02 1.05 11.10
N ASP A 154 -7.50 1.83 10.13
CA ASP A 154 -6.77 2.70 9.19
C ASP A 154 -6.00 3.86 9.82
N LEU A 155 -6.34 4.35 11.02
CA LEU A 155 -5.76 5.60 11.54
C LEU A 155 -4.23 5.63 11.55
N PHE A 156 -3.57 4.50 11.81
CA PHE A 156 -2.10 4.47 11.77
C PHE A 156 -1.52 4.55 10.35
N ILE A 157 -2.23 4.03 9.34
CA ILE A 157 -1.84 4.15 7.94
C ILE A 157 -1.89 5.62 7.53
N THR A 158 -3.02 6.29 7.74
CA THR A 158 -3.15 7.73 7.50
C THR A 158 -2.07 8.52 8.25
N TYR A 159 -1.87 8.21 9.53
CA TYR A 159 -0.84 8.84 10.34
C TYR A 159 0.56 8.70 9.74
N ALA A 160 0.95 7.51 9.29
CA ALA A 160 2.29 7.25 8.80
C ALA A 160 2.52 7.82 7.38
N HIS A 161 1.55 7.63 6.49
CA HIS A 161 1.59 8.08 5.10
C HIS A 161 1.57 9.59 5.00
N GLU A 162 0.56 10.23 5.59
CA GLU A 162 0.37 11.67 5.45
C GLU A 162 1.39 12.48 6.27
N MET A 163 1.86 11.98 7.42
CA MET A 163 2.97 12.64 8.10
C MET A 163 4.30 12.51 7.34
N PHE A 164 4.49 11.46 6.54
CA PHE A 164 5.65 11.37 5.66
C PHE A 164 5.59 12.46 4.59
N HIS A 165 4.43 12.66 3.97
CA HIS A 165 4.18 13.81 3.09
C HIS A 165 4.48 15.15 3.78
N ALA A 166 3.86 15.38 4.94
CA ALA A 166 3.89 16.65 5.65
C ALA A 166 5.25 17.01 6.28
N THR A 167 6.17 16.06 6.47
CA THR A 167 7.44 16.32 7.16
C THR A 167 8.66 16.01 6.32
N GLU A 168 8.67 14.88 5.62
CA GLU A 168 9.81 14.48 4.81
C GLU A 168 9.68 15.08 3.40
N GLN A 169 8.53 14.88 2.74
CA GLN A 169 8.34 15.30 1.36
C GLN A 169 8.03 16.78 1.17
N GLU A 170 7.59 17.50 2.22
CA GLU A 170 7.37 18.96 2.19
C GLU A 170 8.58 19.73 1.65
N GLY A 171 9.80 19.25 1.96
CA GLY A 171 11.06 19.86 1.51
C GLY A 171 11.58 19.34 0.17
N TRP A 172 10.91 18.39 -0.47
CA TRP A 172 11.36 17.84 -1.74
C TRP A 172 11.13 18.83 -2.88
N ALA A 173 11.97 18.76 -3.91
CA ALA A 173 11.73 19.55 -5.10
C ALA A 173 10.39 19.16 -5.72
N SER A 174 9.67 20.17 -6.22
CA SER A 174 8.49 20.00 -7.06
C SER A 174 8.88 20.09 -8.54
N PRO A 175 8.24 19.33 -9.44
CA PRO A 175 8.42 19.52 -10.86
C PRO A 175 7.87 20.88 -11.30
N LYS A 176 8.40 21.42 -12.41
CA LYS A 176 7.89 22.69 -12.98
C LYS A 176 6.45 22.60 -13.49
N LYS A 177 5.98 21.39 -13.78
CA LYS A 177 4.65 21.13 -14.33
C LYS A 177 4.12 19.82 -13.75
N HIS A 178 2.94 19.92 -13.15
CA HIS A 178 2.12 18.80 -12.75
C HIS A 178 1.25 18.39 -13.93
N TYR A 179 1.39 17.15 -14.43
CA TYR A 179 0.66 16.68 -15.62
C TYR A 179 -0.69 16.04 -15.28
N ASN A 180 -0.93 15.69 -14.01
CA ASN A 180 -2.18 15.15 -13.50
C ASN A 180 -2.58 15.80 -12.16
N ALA A 181 -2.59 17.13 -12.08
CA ALA A 181 -2.84 17.86 -10.83
C ALA A 181 -4.21 17.53 -10.18
N GLU A 182 -5.17 17.06 -10.99
CA GLU A 182 -6.51 16.67 -10.55
C GLU A 182 -6.60 15.17 -10.15
N GLN A 183 -5.49 14.44 -10.16
CA GLN A 183 -5.43 13.02 -9.79
C GLN A 183 -6.44 12.15 -10.57
N ASN A 184 -6.60 12.45 -11.87
CA ASN A 184 -7.53 11.72 -12.73
C ASN A 184 -7.07 10.27 -12.94
N GLU A 185 -8.01 9.33 -12.90
CA GLU A 185 -7.70 7.90 -13.04
C GLU A 185 -7.56 7.41 -14.48
N PHE A 186 -8.00 8.19 -15.47
CA PHE A 186 -7.93 7.83 -16.90
C PHE A 186 -8.34 6.37 -17.20
N MET A 187 -9.45 5.91 -16.62
CA MET A 187 -9.92 4.52 -16.74
C MET A 187 -10.19 4.05 -18.17
N LYS A 188 -10.39 4.99 -19.11
CA LYS A 188 -10.58 4.71 -20.54
C LYS A 188 -9.27 4.39 -21.27
N HIS A 189 -8.10 4.65 -20.69
CA HIS A 189 -6.79 4.33 -21.26
C HIS A 189 -6.43 2.86 -21.01
N THR A 190 -7.29 1.93 -21.43
CA THR A 190 -7.25 0.52 -21.01
C THR A 190 -5.92 -0.19 -21.28
N ASP A 191 -5.23 0.14 -22.38
CA ASP A 191 -3.91 -0.44 -22.66
C ASP A 191 -2.83 0.02 -21.68
N ALA A 192 -2.79 1.31 -21.36
CA ALA A 192 -1.84 1.85 -20.37
C ALA A 192 -2.07 1.23 -18.99
N ARG A 193 -3.34 1.15 -18.57
CA ARG A 193 -3.76 0.51 -17.30
C ARG A 193 -3.36 -0.97 -17.26
N ARG A 194 -3.59 -1.72 -18.35
CA ARG A 194 -3.19 -3.13 -18.48
C ARG A 194 -1.67 -3.31 -18.37
N ILE A 195 -0.89 -2.45 -19.05
CA ILE A 195 0.57 -2.49 -18.99
C ILE A 195 1.09 -2.16 -17.59
N ARG A 196 0.53 -1.16 -16.92
CA ARG A 196 0.89 -0.80 -15.54
C ARG A 196 0.49 -1.88 -14.54
N LEU A 197 -0.65 -2.54 -14.73
CA LEU A 197 -1.03 -3.69 -13.90
C LEU A 197 -0.09 -4.88 -14.10
N GLN A 198 0.31 -5.16 -15.35
CA GLN A 198 1.36 -6.15 -15.63
C GLN A 198 2.70 -5.76 -14.96
N LEU A 199 3.07 -4.47 -14.97
CA LEU A 199 4.27 -3.99 -14.30
C LEU A 199 4.20 -4.24 -12.78
N GLN A 200 3.09 -3.91 -12.12
CA GLN A 200 2.89 -4.18 -10.69
C GLN A 200 3.09 -5.68 -10.36
N GLU A 201 2.45 -6.56 -11.14
CA GLU A 201 2.61 -8.02 -10.99
C GLU A 201 4.07 -8.47 -11.09
N GLN A 202 4.81 -7.94 -12.06
CA GLN A 202 6.20 -8.31 -12.30
C GLN A 202 7.12 -7.77 -11.20
N LEU A 203 6.90 -6.55 -10.72
CA LEU A 203 7.64 -5.96 -9.59
C LEU A 203 7.37 -6.73 -8.29
N MET A 204 6.11 -7.07 -8.04
CA MET A 204 5.72 -7.87 -6.88
C MET A 204 6.36 -9.26 -6.93
N ALA A 205 6.33 -9.93 -8.09
CA ALA A 205 7.00 -11.21 -8.29
C ALA A 205 8.54 -11.10 -8.13
N ALA A 206 9.14 -10.02 -8.63
CA ALA A 206 10.57 -9.76 -8.49
C ALA A 206 10.99 -9.65 -7.03
N TYR A 207 10.25 -8.87 -6.21
CA TYR A 207 10.58 -8.69 -4.81
C TYR A 207 10.24 -9.92 -3.94
N THR A 208 9.07 -10.52 -4.14
CA THR A 208 8.60 -11.68 -3.34
C THR A 208 9.46 -12.92 -3.52
N ASN A 209 9.95 -13.14 -4.74
CA ASN A 209 10.74 -14.31 -5.11
C ASN A 209 12.22 -14.01 -5.31
N LYS A 210 12.65 -12.76 -5.12
CA LYS A 210 14.02 -12.29 -5.42
C LYS A 210 14.46 -12.72 -6.84
N SER A 211 13.54 -12.57 -7.80
CA SER A 211 13.66 -13.10 -9.16
C SER A 211 14.23 -12.06 -10.12
N GLU A 212 15.45 -12.27 -10.60
CA GLU A 212 16.07 -11.39 -11.62
C GLU A 212 15.34 -11.46 -12.96
N LYS A 213 14.78 -12.62 -13.30
CA LYS A 213 13.95 -12.78 -14.50
C LYS A 213 12.72 -11.88 -14.43
N SER A 214 12.02 -11.87 -13.29
CA SER A 214 10.85 -11.02 -13.10
C SER A 214 11.22 -9.53 -13.08
N LEU A 215 12.38 -9.19 -12.49
CA LEU A 215 12.90 -7.83 -12.57
C LEU A 215 13.20 -7.41 -14.02
N ALA A 216 13.90 -8.24 -14.79
CA ALA A 216 14.19 -7.96 -16.19
C ALA A 216 12.90 -7.77 -17.02
N GLN A 217 11.86 -8.56 -16.75
CA GLN A 217 10.53 -8.38 -17.37
C GLN A 217 9.87 -7.07 -16.94
N ALA A 218 9.92 -6.70 -15.65
CA ALA A 218 9.38 -5.44 -15.15
C ALA A 218 10.06 -4.24 -15.84
N LEU A 219 11.39 -4.25 -15.96
CA LEU A 219 12.14 -3.21 -16.66
C LEU A 219 11.77 -3.11 -18.14
N ALA A 220 11.61 -4.25 -18.82
CA ALA A 220 11.16 -4.27 -20.21
C ALA A 220 9.75 -3.68 -20.38
N THR A 221 8.82 -4.06 -19.51
CA THR A 221 7.45 -3.50 -19.47
C THR A 221 7.46 -2.00 -19.20
N TYR A 222 8.28 -1.54 -18.25
CA TYR A 222 8.40 -0.13 -17.92
C TYR A 222 8.97 0.71 -19.06
N ARG A 223 10.05 0.26 -19.70
CA ARG A 223 10.63 0.94 -20.86
C ARG A 223 9.64 1.06 -22.00
N TYR A 224 8.92 -0.02 -22.31
CA TYR A 224 7.86 -0.01 -23.31
C TYR A 224 6.74 0.98 -22.95
N TYR A 225 6.28 0.98 -21.69
CA TYR A 225 5.28 1.94 -21.20
C TYR A 225 5.74 3.39 -21.39
N LYS A 226 6.96 3.71 -20.93
CA LYS A 226 7.55 5.05 -21.00
C LYS A 226 7.66 5.56 -22.44
N GLU A 227 8.04 4.69 -23.37
CA GLU A 227 8.21 5.03 -24.79
C GLU A 227 6.87 5.17 -25.52
N ASN A 228 5.93 4.26 -25.29
CA ASN A 228 4.70 4.15 -26.10
C ASN A 228 3.51 4.91 -25.50
N TYR A 229 3.55 5.27 -24.22
CA TYR A 229 2.48 5.95 -23.49
C TYR A 229 2.99 7.22 -22.79
N GLU A 230 3.82 8.00 -23.48
CA GLU A 230 4.55 9.16 -22.92
C GLU A 230 3.65 10.14 -22.15
N LYS A 231 2.44 10.43 -22.63
CA LYS A 231 1.50 11.33 -21.94
C LYS A 231 1.05 10.77 -20.59
N ASP A 232 0.74 9.47 -20.55
CA ASP A 232 0.32 8.79 -19.34
C ASP A 232 1.50 8.61 -18.37
N TYR A 233 2.69 8.33 -18.89
CA TYR A 233 3.93 8.33 -18.12
C TYR A 233 4.19 9.68 -17.45
N LYS A 234 4.10 10.79 -18.21
CA LYS A 234 4.27 12.14 -17.64
C LYS A 234 3.23 12.46 -16.56
N ALA A 235 1.98 12.02 -16.78
CA ALA A 235 0.87 12.20 -15.84
C ALA A 235 1.10 11.46 -14.52
N THR A 236 1.72 10.28 -14.55
CA THR A 236 1.93 9.43 -13.36
C THR A 236 3.30 9.59 -12.72
N PHE A 237 4.27 10.22 -13.40
CA PHE A 237 5.66 10.28 -12.97
C PHE A 237 5.86 10.82 -11.55
N GLU A 238 5.18 11.91 -11.23
CA GLU A 238 5.31 12.57 -9.94
C GLU A 238 4.61 11.79 -8.84
N ASP A 239 3.41 11.27 -9.08
CA ASP A 239 2.69 10.48 -8.09
C ASP A 239 3.39 9.13 -7.84
N ASP A 240 4.00 8.53 -8.88
CA ASP A 240 4.88 7.35 -8.74
C ASP A 240 6.04 7.65 -7.76
N ARG A 241 6.46 8.91 -7.65
CA ARG A 241 7.47 9.38 -6.69
C ARG A 241 6.85 9.72 -5.33
N MET A 242 5.82 10.56 -5.27
CA MET A 242 5.27 11.08 -4.02
C MET A 242 4.46 10.00 -3.30
N GLU A 243 3.33 9.59 -3.88
CA GLU A 243 2.45 8.56 -3.31
C GLU A 243 3.13 7.20 -3.27
N GLY A 244 3.91 6.87 -4.30
CA GLY A 244 4.63 5.60 -4.35
C GLY A 244 5.67 5.44 -3.23
N THR A 245 6.42 6.50 -2.89
CA THR A 245 7.41 6.42 -1.78
C THR A 245 6.75 6.53 -0.41
N ALA A 246 5.67 7.32 -0.29
CA ALA A 246 4.86 7.38 0.93
C ALA A 246 4.22 6.02 1.22
N TYR A 247 3.68 5.33 0.22
CA TYR A 247 3.10 4.01 0.38
C TYR A 247 4.14 2.92 0.72
N TYR A 248 5.35 3.01 0.14
CA TYR A 248 6.48 2.19 0.58
C TYR A 248 6.81 2.43 2.06
N TYR A 249 6.83 3.70 2.48
CA TYR A 249 7.11 4.08 3.86
C TYR A 249 6.03 3.54 4.80
N GLU A 250 4.76 3.77 4.46
CA GLU A 250 3.58 3.31 5.17
C GLU A 250 3.62 1.80 5.43
N ILE A 251 3.76 0.97 4.38
CA ILE A 251 3.79 -0.49 4.51
C ILE A 251 4.89 -0.91 5.50
N ARG A 252 6.09 -0.30 5.40
CA ARG A 252 7.19 -0.60 6.31
C ARG A 252 6.89 -0.19 7.74
N SER A 253 6.45 1.05 7.96
CA SER A 253 6.12 1.56 9.29
C SER A 253 5.00 0.76 9.94
N SER A 254 3.96 0.42 9.19
CA SER A 254 2.79 -0.30 9.68
C SER A 254 3.12 -1.71 10.10
N LEU A 255 4.05 -2.39 9.43
CA LEU A 255 4.53 -3.70 9.85
C LEU A 255 5.26 -3.66 11.21
N PHE A 256 6.08 -2.62 11.45
CA PHE A 256 6.72 -2.44 12.76
C PHE A 256 5.70 -2.06 13.84
N ALA A 257 4.75 -1.21 13.50
CA ALA A 257 3.76 -0.68 14.43
C ALA A 257 2.68 -1.72 14.81
N GLY A 258 2.17 -2.46 13.83
CA GLY A 258 1.11 -3.45 13.99
C GLY A 258 1.59 -4.81 14.51
N TYR A 259 2.85 -5.16 14.26
CA TYR A 259 3.42 -6.45 14.67
C TYR A 259 4.76 -6.34 15.43
N PRO A 260 4.87 -5.51 16.48
CA PRO A 260 6.14 -5.20 17.14
C PRO A 260 6.83 -6.41 17.79
N ASP A 261 6.07 -7.45 18.14
CA ASP A 261 6.64 -8.70 18.68
C ASP A 261 7.20 -9.63 17.60
N LYS A 262 6.74 -9.49 16.35
CA LYS A 262 7.13 -10.32 15.20
C LYS A 262 8.15 -9.63 14.29
N VAL A 263 8.07 -8.31 14.16
CA VAL A 263 8.87 -7.49 13.24
C VAL A 263 9.68 -6.48 14.06
N LYS A 264 10.94 -6.81 14.35
CA LYS A 264 11.85 -6.00 15.19
C LYS A 264 13.04 -5.42 14.43
N THR A 265 13.35 -5.98 13.27
CA THR A 265 14.51 -5.62 12.45
C THR A 265 14.10 -5.41 11.00
N MET A 266 14.89 -4.65 10.23
CA MET A 266 14.65 -4.44 8.81
C MET A 266 14.62 -5.77 8.02
N LYS A 267 15.47 -6.74 8.37
CA LYS A 267 15.46 -8.09 7.76
C LYS A 267 14.13 -8.82 7.97
N GLN A 268 13.56 -8.72 9.18
CA GLN A 268 12.24 -9.28 9.48
C GLN A 268 11.14 -8.51 8.76
N ASN A 269 11.25 -7.19 8.67
CA ASN A 269 10.31 -6.35 7.91
C ASN A 269 10.30 -6.74 6.43
N ASP A 270 11.47 -6.89 5.80
CA ASP A 270 11.56 -7.34 4.40
C ASP A 270 10.95 -8.73 4.20
N ALA A 271 11.15 -9.64 5.16
CA ALA A 271 10.51 -10.96 5.12
C ALA A 271 8.99 -10.86 5.24
N ALA A 272 8.50 -10.01 6.14
CA ALA A 272 7.08 -9.75 6.33
C ALA A 272 6.42 -9.17 5.08
N VAL A 273 7.03 -8.17 4.43
CA VAL A 273 6.52 -7.60 3.16
C VAL A 273 6.43 -8.68 2.08
N ARG A 274 7.46 -9.54 1.93
CA ARG A 274 7.39 -10.63 0.95
C ARG A 274 6.28 -11.63 1.25
N THR A 275 6.04 -11.94 2.53
CA THR A 275 4.94 -12.81 2.94
C THR A 275 3.59 -12.15 2.67
N LEU A 276 3.42 -10.87 2.99
CA LEU A 276 2.22 -10.09 2.72
C LEU A 276 1.84 -10.08 1.24
N PHE A 277 2.79 -9.78 0.37
CA PHE A 277 2.55 -9.75 -1.08
C PHE A 277 2.18 -11.12 -1.65
N LYS A 278 2.67 -12.21 -1.05
CA LYS A 278 2.27 -13.59 -1.43
C LYS A 278 0.85 -13.92 -0.94
N GLN A 279 0.53 -13.58 0.31
CA GLN A 279 -0.75 -13.90 0.95
C GLN A 279 -1.90 -13.02 0.47
N ASN A 280 -1.62 -11.74 0.22
CA ASN A 280 -2.62 -10.70 0.00
C ASN A 280 -2.40 -9.98 -1.33
N ARG A 281 -1.96 -10.70 -2.37
CA ARG A 281 -1.62 -10.15 -3.69
C ARG A 281 -2.63 -9.11 -4.19
N LEU A 282 -3.93 -9.37 -4.09
CA LEU A 282 -4.98 -8.47 -4.59
C LEU A 282 -5.05 -7.11 -3.87
N ALA A 283 -4.62 -7.02 -2.61
CA ALA A 283 -4.61 -5.76 -1.86
C ALA A 283 -3.59 -4.76 -2.40
N TYR A 284 -2.54 -5.27 -3.05
CA TYR A 284 -1.41 -4.48 -3.56
C TYR A 284 -1.43 -4.39 -5.09
N LEU A 285 -2.62 -4.55 -5.66
CA LEU A 285 -2.87 -4.31 -7.07
C LEU A 285 -3.99 -3.29 -7.21
N ASP A 286 -3.80 -2.38 -8.15
CA ASP A 286 -4.80 -1.39 -8.47
C ASP A 286 -4.80 -1.04 -9.94
N SER A 287 -5.89 -0.42 -10.39
CA SER A 287 -5.99 0.11 -11.73
C SER A 287 -6.65 1.49 -11.73
N GLY A 288 -6.03 2.41 -12.46
CA GLY A 288 -6.29 3.85 -12.43
C GLY A 288 -4.98 4.61 -12.44
N ALA A 289 -4.83 5.64 -13.27
CA ALA A 289 -3.57 6.36 -13.44
C ALA A 289 -3.02 6.89 -12.11
N TYR A 290 -3.88 7.41 -11.22
CA TYR A 290 -3.48 7.88 -9.91
C TYR A 290 -3.34 6.71 -8.93
N ALA A 291 -4.36 5.86 -8.82
CA ALA A 291 -4.36 4.73 -7.89
C ALA A 291 -3.19 3.74 -8.12
N GLU A 292 -2.79 3.51 -9.37
CA GLU A 292 -1.66 2.65 -9.73
C GLU A 292 -0.32 3.20 -9.22
N THR A 293 -0.20 4.50 -8.93
CA THR A 293 1.07 5.14 -8.59
C THR A 293 1.59 4.72 -7.21
N TYR A 294 0.69 4.55 -6.25
CA TYR A 294 0.95 3.94 -4.94
C TYR A 294 1.69 2.61 -5.13
N ASN A 295 1.11 1.70 -5.89
CA ASN A 295 1.65 0.36 -6.07
C ASN A 295 2.91 0.34 -6.94
N VAL A 296 2.93 1.04 -8.07
CA VAL A 296 4.10 1.05 -8.97
C VAL A 296 5.32 1.63 -8.24
N GLY A 297 5.18 2.78 -7.60
CA GLY A 297 6.29 3.40 -6.88
C GLY A 297 6.72 2.62 -5.64
N ALA A 298 5.78 2.06 -4.87
CA ALA A 298 6.13 1.30 -3.67
C ALA A 298 6.81 -0.03 -4.00
N LEU A 299 6.25 -0.81 -4.94
CA LEU A 299 6.82 -2.07 -5.37
C LEU A 299 8.21 -1.88 -5.98
N ALA A 300 8.39 -0.83 -6.79
CA ALA A 300 9.71 -0.45 -7.29
C ALA A 300 10.68 -0.17 -6.14
N SER A 301 10.28 0.63 -5.15
CA SER A 301 11.10 0.97 -3.97
C SER A 301 11.56 -0.28 -3.19
N PHE A 302 10.68 -1.26 -3.00
CA PHE A 302 11.07 -2.55 -2.40
C PHE A 302 12.08 -3.32 -3.26
N VAL A 303 11.92 -3.31 -4.58
CA VAL A 303 12.89 -3.93 -5.50
C VAL A 303 14.23 -3.18 -5.48
N ILE A 304 14.23 -1.85 -5.38
CA ILE A 304 15.47 -1.06 -5.28
C ILE A 304 16.21 -1.42 -3.99
N ASP A 305 15.52 -1.54 -2.85
CA ASP A 305 16.13 -2.00 -1.60
C ASP A 305 16.81 -3.36 -1.74
N TRP A 306 16.15 -4.30 -2.42
CA TRP A 306 16.74 -5.60 -2.73
C TRP A 306 18.00 -5.47 -3.60
N GLN A 307 17.95 -4.65 -4.64
CA GLN A 307 19.09 -4.42 -5.52
C GLN A 307 20.25 -3.73 -4.80
N ALA A 308 19.96 -2.77 -3.92
CA ALA A 308 20.94 -2.10 -3.08
C ALA A 308 21.66 -3.10 -2.17
N ASP A 309 20.90 -3.95 -1.46
CA ASP A 309 21.47 -5.00 -0.61
C ASP A 309 22.33 -5.98 -1.42
N LYS A 310 21.84 -6.43 -2.59
CA LYS A 310 22.57 -7.35 -3.46
C LYS A 310 23.91 -6.74 -3.93
N GLN A 311 23.93 -5.44 -4.15
CA GLN A 311 25.10 -4.70 -4.63
C GLN A 311 26.01 -4.18 -3.49
N GLY A 312 25.63 -4.38 -2.22
CA GLY A 312 26.36 -3.83 -1.08
C GLY A 312 26.30 -2.29 -1.00
N VAL A 313 25.28 -1.67 -1.59
CA VAL A 313 25.07 -0.21 -1.59
C VAL A 313 24.05 0.15 -0.51
N SER A 314 24.24 1.29 0.16
CA SER A 314 23.26 1.77 1.15
C SER A 314 21.91 2.07 0.49
N ARG A 315 20.83 1.59 1.11
CA ARG A 315 19.44 1.91 0.72
C ARG A 315 19.16 3.42 0.76
N ASP A 316 19.87 4.18 1.58
CA ASP A 316 19.70 5.64 1.64
C ASP A 316 20.09 6.35 0.34
N THR A 317 20.87 5.69 -0.52
CA THR A 317 21.33 6.26 -1.79
C THR A 317 20.16 6.59 -2.70
N TRP A 318 19.20 5.66 -2.85
CA TRP A 318 18.05 5.89 -3.72
C TRP A 318 17.02 6.79 -3.06
N LYS A 319 16.86 6.67 -1.73
CA LYS A 319 15.94 7.51 -0.95
C LYS A 319 16.26 9.00 -1.13
N LYS A 320 17.53 9.38 -0.98
CA LYS A 320 18.02 10.75 -1.22
C LYS A 320 17.83 11.23 -2.67
N ALA A 321 17.75 10.32 -3.63
CA ALA A 321 17.52 10.72 -5.02
C ALA A 321 16.07 11.20 -5.26
N MET A 322 15.12 10.74 -4.44
CA MET A 322 13.70 11.10 -4.55
C MET A 322 13.44 12.58 -4.25
N ASP A 323 14.29 13.22 -3.45
CA ASP A 323 14.22 14.64 -3.10
C ASP A 323 14.33 15.58 -4.34
N SER A 324 14.88 15.09 -5.46
CA SER A 324 15.34 15.94 -6.57
C SER A 324 14.32 16.26 -7.67
N ALA A 325 13.10 15.70 -7.62
CA ALA A 325 12.08 15.74 -8.69
C ALA A 325 12.53 15.25 -10.10
N LYS A 326 13.78 14.81 -10.26
CA LYS A 326 14.37 14.40 -11.54
C LYS A 326 14.22 12.90 -11.82
N THR A 327 13.69 12.15 -10.87
CA THR A 327 13.54 10.71 -10.94
C THR A 327 12.33 10.29 -10.11
N ASN A 328 11.86 9.08 -10.37
CA ASN A 328 10.91 8.36 -9.53
C ASN A 328 11.50 6.95 -9.25
N PRO A 329 10.89 6.14 -8.37
CA PRO A 329 11.41 4.82 -8.04
C PRO A 329 11.67 3.92 -9.25
N MET A 330 10.79 3.94 -10.26
CA MET A 330 10.97 3.12 -11.47
C MET A 330 12.11 3.60 -12.36
N ASP A 331 12.26 4.92 -12.59
CA ASP A 331 13.38 5.47 -13.33
C ASP A 331 14.72 5.23 -12.61
N TYR A 332 14.74 5.35 -11.28
CA TYR A 332 15.91 5.00 -10.50
C TYR A 332 16.23 3.51 -10.64
N LEU A 333 15.23 2.63 -10.48
CA LEU A 333 15.41 1.20 -10.61
C LEU A 333 15.94 0.81 -11.99
N ASP A 334 15.36 1.34 -13.07
CA ASP A 334 15.78 1.05 -14.44
C ASP A 334 17.22 1.46 -14.73
N LYS A 335 17.66 2.58 -14.15
CA LYS A 335 19.03 3.07 -14.30
C LYS A 335 20.05 2.30 -13.46
N HIS A 336 19.65 1.82 -12.28
CA HIS A 336 20.58 1.30 -11.26
C HIS A 336 20.50 -0.21 -11.03
N ALA A 337 19.51 -0.91 -11.58
CA ALA A 337 19.45 -2.36 -11.55
C ALA A 337 20.61 -2.97 -12.35
N LYS A 338 21.41 -3.82 -11.72
CA LYS A 338 22.52 -4.53 -12.38
C LYS A 338 22.01 -5.83 -13.02
N ILE A 339 21.22 -5.67 -14.08
CA ILE A 339 20.69 -6.79 -14.86
C ILE A 339 21.50 -6.96 -16.15
N PHE A 340 22.04 -8.15 -16.36
CA PHE A 340 22.87 -8.48 -17.53
C PHE A 340 22.11 -8.38 -18.85
N TYR A 341 20.85 -8.83 -18.86
CA TYR A 341 20.01 -8.83 -20.05
C TYR A 341 18.56 -8.47 -19.71
N ILE A 342 18.04 -7.46 -20.38
CA ILE A 342 16.63 -7.07 -20.33
C ILE A 342 15.99 -7.56 -21.64
N PRO A 343 15.03 -8.49 -21.58
CA PRO A 343 14.38 -8.98 -22.79
C PRO A 343 13.55 -7.89 -23.46
N PRO A 344 13.18 -8.06 -24.74
CA PRO A 344 12.12 -7.27 -25.34
C PRO A 344 10.83 -7.35 -24.52
N TYR A 345 10.05 -6.28 -24.54
CA TYR A 345 8.72 -6.30 -23.94
C TYR A 345 7.87 -7.43 -24.54
N LYS A 346 7.19 -8.15 -23.66
CA LYS A 346 6.19 -9.15 -24.02
C LYS A 346 4.93 -8.85 -23.23
N ALA A 347 3.82 -8.63 -23.93
CA ALA A 347 2.51 -8.62 -23.29
C ALA A 347 2.23 -10.03 -22.73
N THR A 348 2.12 -10.13 -21.40
CA THR A 348 1.75 -11.36 -20.70
C THR A 348 0.33 -11.31 -20.14
N MET A 349 -0.32 -10.14 -20.21
CA MET A 349 -1.71 -9.95 -19.84
C MET A 349 -2.50 -9.55 -21.09
N THR A 350 -3.46 -10.37 -21.48
CA THR A 350 -4.46 -10.05 -22.52
C THR A 350 -5.53 -9.10 -21.98
N ASP A 351 -6.32 -8.48 -22.85
CA ASP A 351 -7.44 -7.62 -22.44
C ASP A 351 -8.50 -8.36 -21.62
N ALA A 352 -8.73 -9.64 -21.95
CA ALA A 352 -9.67 -10.49 -21.21
C ALA A 352 -9.16 -10.79 -19.79
N GLU A 353 -7.87 -11.10 -19.66
CA GLU A 353 -7.22 -11.31 -18.37
C GLU A 353 -7.17 -10.01 -17.55
N TYR A 354 -6.90 -8.87 -18.18
CA TYR A 354 -6.95 -7.56 -17.54
C TYR A 354 -8.35 -7.29 -16.98
N LYS A 355 -9.41 -7.44 -17.77
CA LYS A 355 -10.79 -7.24 -17.31
C LYS A 355 -11.15 -8.16 -16.14
N THR A 356 -10.69 -9.41 -16.20
CA THR A 356 -10.92 -10.38 -15.12
C THR A 356 -10.14 -10.01 -13.87
N MET A 357 -8.87 -9.58 -14.00
CA MET A 357 -8.04 -9.15 -12.89
C MET A 357 -8.58 -7.88 -12.26
N TYR A 358 -8.94 -6.89 -13.07
CA TYR A 358 -9.59 -5.66 -12.64
C TYR A 358 -10.85 -5.97 -11.83
N LYS A 359 -11.74 -6.84 -12.35
CA LYS A 359 -12.93 -7.27 -11.61
C LYS A 359 -12.57 -7.94 -10.27
N LYS A 360 -11.51 -8.75 -10.20
CA LYS A 360 -11.06 -9.36 -8.93
C LYS A 360 -10.56 -8.30 -7.94
N ILE A 361 -9.80 -7.32 -8.41
CA ILE A 361 -9.30 -6.20 -7.61
C ILE A 361 -10.49 -5.38 -7.10
N THR A 362 -11.40 -4.97 -7.98
CA THR A 362 -12.61 -4.24 -7.60
C THR A 362 -13.46 -5.05 -6.65
N ASN A 363 -13.68 -6.35 -6.88
CA ASN A 363 -14.43 -7.17 -5.93
C ASN A 363 -13.74 -7.27 -4.57
N TYR A 364 -12.41 -7.41 -4.54
CA TYR A 364 -11.65 -7.42 -3.30
C TYR A 364 -11.79 -6.09 -2.54
N LYS A 365 -11.78 -4.97 -3.28
CA LYS A 365 -11.98 -3.64 -2.71
C LYS A 365 -13.43 -3.40 -2.28
N ASN A 366 -14.40 -3.83 -3.07
CA ASN A 366 -15.84 -3.68 -2.85
C ASN A 366 -16.39 -4.71 -1.88
N LEU A 367 -15.61 -5.71 -1.47
CA LEU A 367 -15.88 -6.34 -0.18
C LEU A 367 -15.97 -5.28 0.91
N ALA A 368 -15.38 -4.08 0.75
CA ALA A 368 -15.39 -2.87 1.58
C ALA A 368 -16.27 -1.69 1.15
N GLU A 369 -17.32 -1.95 0.37
CA GLU A 369 -18.55 -1.13 0.30
C GLU A 369 -19.69 -2.01 0.82
#